data_AF-A0A956BNM4-F1
#
_entry.id   AF-A0A956BNM4-F1
#
_cell.length_a   1.000
_cell.length_b   1.000
_cell.length_c   1.000
_cell.angle_alpha   90.00
_cell.angle_beta   90.00
_cell.angle_gamma   90.00
#
_symmetry.space_group_name_H-M   'P 1'
#
loop_
_entity.id
_entity.type
_entity.pdbx_description
1 polymer ?
#
loop_
_entity_poly.entity_id
_entity_poly.type
_entity_poly.pdbx_seq_one_letter_code
_entity_poly.pdbx_strand_id
1 'polypeptide(L)'
;MRPPTDIPSVLARIPRPSRAVVTAGMPYANGPLHIGHLAGAHVPADIHARWLGLLIGRRNVLFVCGTDDHGSTSEVAASRAGVPVREFIDGIHARQKQTMDRYGISLDAWSGTSRPETFPRQVALTEWFIRRL
;
A
#
# COMPACT_ATOMS: atom_id res chain seq x y z
N MET A 1 -25.02 -4.37 32.98
CA MET A 1 -25.95 -4.00 31.88
C MET A 1 -25.20 -4.05 30.55
N ARG A 2 -25.81 -4.57 29.47
CA ARG A 2 -25.21 -4.45 28.13
C ARG A 2 -25.21 -2.98 27.71
N PRO A 3 -24.16 -2.51 26.99
CA PRO A 3 -24.19 -1.18 26.40
C PRO A 3 -25.37 -1.05 25.42
N PRO A 4 -25.98 0.14 25.32
CA PRO A 4 -26.99 0.43 24.30
C PRO A 4 -26.46 0.16 22.90
N THR A 5 -27.33 -0.38 22.05
CA THR A 5 -27.01 -0.79 20.67
C THR A 5 -27.56 0.17 19.62
N ASP A 6 -28.13 1.30 20.04
CA ASP A 6 -28.58 2.34 19.11
C ASP A 6 -27.40 3.06 18.45
N ILE A 7 -27.59 3.49 17.21
CA ILE A 7 -26.54 4.13 16.39
C ILE A 7 -25.90 5.33 17.12
N PRO A 8 -26.66 6.28 17.71
CA PRO A 8 -26.08 7.39 18.46
C PRO A 8 -25.17 6.96 19.62
N SER A 9 -25.62 6.02 20.46
CA SER A 9 -24.86 5.54 21.61
C SER A 9 -23.57 4.84 21.21
N VAL A 10 -23.60 4.07 20.12
CA VAL A 10 -22.40 3.41 19.57
C VAL A 10 -21.44 4.47 19.01
N LEU A 11 -21.93 5.40 18.20
CA LEU A 11 -21.10 6.46 17.59
C LEU A 11 -20.44 7.40 18.61
N ALA A 12 -21.07 7.61 19.77
CA ALA A 12 -20.54 8.44 20.86
C ALA A 12 -19.39 7.79 21.63
N ARG A 13 -19.24 6.46 21.55
CA ARG A 13 -18.22 5.70 22.30
C ARG A 13 -17.03 5.30 21.47
N ILE A 14 -17.12 5.41 20.13
CA ILE A 14 -16.02 5.06 19.24
C ILE A 14 -14.97 6.17 19.34
N PRO A 15 -13.77 5.90 19.90
CA PRO A 15 -12.68 6.86 19.84
C PRO A 15 -12.30 7.07 18.38
N ARG A 16 -12.23 8.34 17.94
CA ARG A 16 -11.91 8.69 16.56
C ARG A 16 -10.51 9.30 16.51
N PRO A 17 -9.62 8.79 15.66
CA PRO A 17 -8.32 9.42 15.47
C PRO A 17 -8.49 10.77 14.75
N SER A 18 -7.61 11.74 15.02
CA SER A 18 -7.62 13.02 14.30
C SER A 18 -7.07 12.90 12.87
N ARG A 19 -6.19 11.93 12.63
CA ARG A 19 -5.56 11.63 11.34
C ARG A 19 -5.30 10.13 11.23
N ALA A 20 -5.29 9.60 10.02
CA ALA A 20 -4.95 8.20 9.77
C ALA A 20 -4.06 8.06 8.53
N VAL A 21 -3.09 7.15 8.62
CA VAL A 21 -2.36 6.61 7.46
C VAL A 21 -2.74 5.15 7.35
N VAL A 22 -3.30 4.77 6.21
CA VAL A 22 -3.66 3.41 5.86
C VAL A 22 -2.62 2.89 4.88
N THR A 23 -2.14 1.67 5.09
CA THR A 23 -1.19 0.99 4.21
C THR A 23 -1.74 -0.37 3.81
N ALA A 24 -1.46 -0.80 2.58
CA ALA A 24 -1.68 -2.16 2.14
C ALA A 24 -0.33 -2.88 2.00
N GLY A 25 -0.35 -4.22 1.99
CA GLY A 25 0.84 -5.02 1.70
C GLY A 25 1.37 -4.68 0.31
N MET A 26 2.65 -4.28 0.24
CA MET A 26 3.31 -3.91 -1.01
C MET A 26 3.45 -5.16 -1.90
N PRO A 27 2.84 -5.18 -3.10
CA PRO A 27 3.06 -6.28 -4.04
C PRO A 27 4.51 -6.29 -4.55
N TYR A 28 5.06 -7.50 -4.72
CA TYR A 28 6.37 -7.66 -5.33
C TYR A 28 6.39 -7.22 -6.79
N ALA A 29 7.50 -6.61 -7.22
CA ALA A 29 7.73 -6.19 -8.60
C ALA A 29 8.13 -7.34 -9.55
N ASN A 30 7.67 -8.57 -9.27
CA ASN A 30 8.02 -9.77 -10.03
C ASN A 30 6.94 -10.21 -11.04
N GLY A 31 5.73 -9.63 -10.97
CA GLY A 31 4.59 -10.07 -11.78
C GLY A 31 3.37 -9.14 -11.72
N PRO A 32 2.35 -9.38 -12.57
CA PRO A 32 1.09 -8.65 -12.51
C PRO A 32 0.28 -9.01 -11.25
N LEU A 33 -0.67 -8.15 -10.88
CA LEU A 33 -1.59 -8.44 -9.78
C LEU A 33 -2.63 -9.50 -10.19
N HIS A 34 -2.91 -10.44 -9.30
CA HIS A 34 -4.06 -11.34 -9.37
C HIS A 34 -5.10 -11.01 -8.29
N ILE A 35 -6.27 -11.64 -8.36
CA ILE A 35 -7.39 -11.39 -7.44
C ILE A 35 -7.02 -11.51 -5.96
N GLY A 36 -6.13 -12.46 -5.60
CA GLY A 36 -5.62 -12.59 -4.24
C GLY A 36 -4.97 -11.31 -3.68
N HIS A 37 -4.18 -10.58 -4.48
CA HIS A 37 -3.60 -9.31 -4.02
C HIS A 37 -4.68 -8.25 -3.77
N LEU A 38 -5.68 -8.20 -4.64
CA LEU A 38 -6.78 -7.23 -4.53
C LEU A 38 -7.66 -7.55 -3.33
N ALA A 39 -8.23 -8.75 -3.29
CA ALA A 39 -9.13 -9.18 -2.24
C ALA A 39 -8.46 -9.27 -0.87
N GLY A 40 -7.18 -9.67 -0.83
CA GLY A 40 -6.45 -9.90 0.41
C GLY A 40 -5.86 -8.63 1.03
N ALA A 41 -5.33 -7.71 0.22
CA ALA A 41 -4.59 -6.55 0.73
C ALA A 41 -5.21 -5.20 0.35
N HIS A 42 -5.58 -5.01 -0.91
CA HIS A 42 -5.89 -3.66 -1.42
C HIS A 42 -7.34 -3.25 -1.19
N VAL A 43 -8.31 -4.13 -1.47
CA VAL A 43 -9.74 -3.85 -1.29
C VAL A 43 -10.09 -3.63 0.19
N PRO A 44 -9.64 -4.47 1.15
CA PRO A 44 -9.92 -4.21 2.56
C PRO A 44 -9.33 -2.89 3.06
N ALA A 45 -8.10 -2.57 2.63
CA ALA A 45 -7.45 -1.31 2.98
C ALA A 45 -8.18 -0.09 2.39
N ASP A 46 -8.63 -0.18 1.13
CA ASP A 46 -9.39 0.89 0.47
C ASP A 46 -10.76 1.12 1.15
N ILE A 47 -11.47 0.04 1.47
CA ILE A 47 -12.73 0.11 2.24
C ILE A 47 -12.49 0.82 3.58
N HIS A 48 -11.42 0.43 4.29
CA HIS A 48 -11.10 1.03 5.57
C HIS A 48 -10.73 2.52 5.45
N ALA A 49 -9.94 2.89 4.45
CA ALA A 49 -9.57 4.28 4.18
C ALA A 49 -10.80 5.15 3.85
N ARG A 50 -11.72 4.65 3.02
CA ARG A 50 -12.99 5.33 2.70
C ARG A 50 -13.87 5.48 3.93
N TRP A 51 -14.00 4.43 4.74
CA TRP A 51 -14.77 4.46 5.98
C TRP A 51 -14.20 5.48 6.98
N LEU A 52 -12.88 5.50 7.19
CA LEU A 52 -12.23 6.54 8.00
C LEU A 52 -12.47 7.94 7.40
N GLY A 53 -12.41 8.08 6.08
CA GLY A 53 -12.71 9.34 5.39
C GLY A 53 -14.12 9.85 5.66
N LEU A 54 -15.10 8.97 5.82
CA LEU A 54 -16.47 9.33 6.23
C LEU A 54 -16.54 9.75 7.71
N LEU A 55 -15.75 9.10 8.58
CA LEU A 55 -15.79 9.34 10.03
C LEU A 55 -15.04 10.61 10.47
N ILE A 56 -13.89 10.88 9.85
CA ILE A 56 -12.95 11.91 10.29
C ILE A 56 -12.63 12.92 9.17
N GLY A 57 -13.26 12.79 8.00
CA GLY A 57 -13.04 13.63 6.83
C GLY A 57 -11.92 13.13 5.93
N ARG A 58 -12.15 13.10 4.62
CA ARG A 58 -11.21 12.55 3.62
C ARG A 58 -9.82 13.19 3.64
N ARG A 59 -9.74 14.48 4.00
CA ARG A 59 -8.46 15.24 4.10
C ARG A 59 -7.57 14.80 5.27
N ASN A 60 -8.11 14.02 6.20
CA ASN A 60 -7.39 13.52 7.37
C ASN A 60 -6.93 12.07 7.21
N VAL A 61 -7.16 11.45 6.05
CA VAL A 61 -6.79 10.08 5.75
C VAL A 61 -5.86 10.05 4.56
N LEU A 62 -4.73 9.37 4.69
CA LEU A 62 -3.83 9.01 3.59
C LEU A 62 -3.86 7.50 3.41
N PHE A 63 -4.20 7.02 2.22
CA PHE A 63 -4.02 5.63 1.82
C PHE A 63 -2.83 5.50 0.88
N VAL A 64 -1.76 4.86 1.33
CA VAL A 64 -0.49 4.78 0.60
C VAL A 64 -0.07 3.33 0.39
N CYS A 65 0.51 3.05 -0.77
CA CYS A 65 1.07 1.75 -1.10
C CYS A 65 2.19 1.93 -2.15
N GLY A 66 2.86 0.85 -2.51
CA GLY A 66 3.88 0.85 -3.54
C GLY A 66 4.31 -0.56 -3.91
N THR A 67 5.26 -0.66 -4.83
CA THR A 67 5.91 -1.93 -5.18
C THR A 67 7.08 -2.24 -4.27
N ASP A 68 7.19 -3.50 -3.85
CA ASP A 68 8.44 -4.01 -3.30
C ASP A 68 9.34 -4.45 -4.46
N ASP A 69 10.37 -3.63 -4.72
CA ASP A 69 11.24 -3.73 -5.88
C ASP A 69 12.43 -4.68 -5.67
N HIS A 70 12.75 -5.02 -4.42
CA HIS A 70 13.98 -5.75 -4.08
C HIS A 70 13.74 -7.27 -3.99
N GLY A 71 14.81 -8.04 -4.19
CA GLY A 71 14.84 -9.49 -4.00
C GLY A 71 15.07 -10.30 -5.28
N SER A 72 15.55 -11.53 -5.11
CA SER A 72 15.99 -12.41 -6.20
C SER A 72 14.86 -12.83 -7.15
N THR A 73 13.60 -12.81 -6.70
CA THR A 73 12.45 -13.20 -7.53
C THR A 73 12.25 -12.22 -8.70
N SER A 74 12.46 -10.93 -8.48
CA SER A 74 12.41 -9.90 -9.54
C SER A 74 13.55 -10.06 -10.54
N GLU A 75 14.76 -10.39 -10.07
CA GLU A 75 15.92 -10.64 -10.93
C GLU A 75 15.73 -11.88 -11.80
N VAL A 76 15.22 -12.98 -11.23
CA VAL A 76 14.90 -14.21 -11.96
C VAL A 76 13.80 -13.95 -12.99
N ALA A 77 12.78 -13.17 -12.64
CA ALA A 77 11.71 -12.82 -13.58
C ALA A 77 12.21 -11.95 -14.74
N ALA A 78 13.05 -10.95 -14.47
CA ALA A 78 13.68 -10.11 -15.48
C ALA A 78 14.59 -10.91 -16.43
N SER A 79 15.42 -11.81 -15.85
CA SER A 79 16.29 -12.72 -16.61
C SER A 79 15.47 -13.63 -17.55
N ARG A 80 14.38 -14.22 -17.05
CA ARG A 80 13.45 -15.02 -17.89
C ARG A 80 12.78 -14.21 -18.99
N ALA A 81 12.53 -12.93 -18.76
CA ALA A 81 11.96 -12.02 -19.74
C ALA A 81 13.01 -11.45 -20.72
N GLY A 82 14.31 -11.70 -20.50
CA GLY A 82 15.38 -11.22 -21.37
C GLY A 82 15.60 -9.70 -21.33
N VAL A 83 15.22 -9.03 -20.24
CA VAL A 83 15.31 -7.58 -20.08
C VAL A 83 16.11 -7.18 -18.83
N PRO A 84 16.69 -5.96 -18.79
CA PRO A 84 17.32 -5.44 -17.59
C PRO A 84 16.36 -5.42 -16.38
N VAL A 85 16.87 -5.73 -15.19
CA VAL A 85 16.06 -5.77 -13.95
C VAL A 85 15.31 -4.46 -13.73
N ARG A 86 15.98 -3.32 -13.94
CA ARG A 86 15.40 -1.99 -13.78
C ARG A 86 14.21 -1.76 -14.72
N GLU A 87 14.36 -2.14 -15.99
CA GLU A 87 13.30 -2.03 -16.98
C GLU A 87 12.10 -2.93 -16.61
N PHE A 88 12.39 -4.15 -16.15
CA PHE A 88 11.35 -5.10 -15.73
C PHE A 88 10.51 -4.56 -14.56
N ILE A 89 11.16 -4.13 -13.48
CA ILE A 89 10.45 -3.61 -12.29
C ILE A 89 9.65 -2.35 -12.61
N ASP A 90 10.16 -1.48 -13.50
CA ASP A 90 9.47 -0.26 -13.91
C ASP A 90 8.20 -0.58 -14.71
N GLY A 91 8.29 -1.56 -15.62
CA GLY A 91 7.15 -2.06 -16.36
C GLY A 91 6.12 -2.78 -15.48
N ILE A 92 6.55 -3.49 -14.44
CA ILE A 92 5.63 -4.12 -13.47
C ILE A 92 4.95 -3.06 -12.62
N HIS A 93 5.70 -2.13 -12.04
CA HIS A 93 5.18 -1.04 -11.22
C HIS A 93 4.08 -0.25 -11.95
N ALA A 94 4.29 0.10 -13.21
CA ALA A 94 3.29 0.80 -14.03
C ALA A 94 2.03 -0.05 -14.26
N ARG A 95 2.18 -1.35 -14.57
CA ARG A 95 1.04 -2.26 -14.78
C ARG A 95 0.23 -2.49 -13.51
N GLN A 96 0.89 -2.63 -12.37
CA GLN A 96 0.21 -2.78 -11.08
C GLN A 96 -0.56 -1.51 -10.72
N LYS A 97 0.02 -0.31 -10.93
CA LYS A 97 -0.70 0.97 -10.80
C LYS A 97 -1.95 1.03 -11.66
N GLN A 98 -1.81 0.74 -12.96
CA GLN A 98 -2.93 0.73 -13.89
C GLN A 98 -4.02 -0.25 -13.45
N THR A 99 -3.63 -1.40 -12.93
CA THR A 99 -4.59 -2.41 -12.43
C THR A 99 -5.38 -1.85 -11.25
N MET A 100 -4.71 -1.29 -10.25
CA MET A 100 -5.40 -0.68 -9.10
C MET A 100 -6.35 0.44 -9.50
N ASP A 101 -5.94 1.30 -10.46
CA ASP A 101 -6.78 2.37 -10.98
C ASP A 101 -8.05 1.82 -11.65
N ARG A 102 -7.92 0.75 -12.44
CA ARG A 102 -9.06 0.08 -13.10
C ARG A 102 -10.03 -0.55 -12.09
N TYR A 103 -9.53 -1.04 -10.96
CA TYR A 103 -10.35 -1.57 -9.87
C TYR A 103 -10.90 -0.48 -8.93
N GLY A 104 -10.59 0.80 -9.18
CA GLY A 104 -11.09 1.92 -8.38
C GLY A 104 -10.46 2.03 -6.99
N ILE A 105 -9.28 1.43 -6.78
CA ILE A 105 -8.53 1.54 -5.52
C ILE A 105 -8.02 2.99 -5.40
N SER A 106 -8.40 3.67 -4.32
CA SER A 106 -8.24 5.11 -4.16
C SER A 106 -7.00 5.53 -3.38
N LEU A 107 -5.83 5.11 -3.86
CA LEU A 107 -4.54 5.49 -3.29
C LEU A 107 -4.29 6.99 -3.40
N ASP A 108 -3.83 7.60 -2.30
CA ASP A 108 -3.30 8.97 -2.27
C ASP A 108 -1.85 9.03 -2.78
N ALA A 109 -1.08 7.94 -2.57
CA ALA A 109 0.28 7.83 -3.08
C ALA A 109 0.59 6.40 -3.53
N TRP A 110 1.29 6.30 -4.67
CA TRP A 110 1.86 5.07 -5.21
C TRP A 110 3.32 5.30 -5.54
N SER A 111 4.22 4.52 -4.93
CA SER A 111 5.66 4.58 -5.16
C SER A 111 6.26 3.16 -5.08
N GLY A 112 7.49 3.00 -4.63
CA GLY A 112 8.15 1.71 -4.49
C GLY A 112 9.48 1.81 -3.74
N THR A 113 10.04 0.67 -3.34
CA THR A 113 11.24 0.64 -2.49
C THR A 113 12.54 1.02 -3.20
N SER A 114 12.55 1.16 -4.53
CA SER A 114 13.71 1.59 -5.33
C SER A 114 13.43 2.83 -6.21
N ARG A 115 12.38 3.61 -5.89
CA ARG A 115 12.07 4.83 -6.64
C ARG A 115 12.99 5.99 -6.23
N PRO A 116 13.35 6.92 -7.14
CA PRO A 116 14.26 8.02 -6.82
C PRO A 116 13.82 8.85 -5.60
N GLU A 117 12.52 9.05 -5.42
CA GLU A 117 11.95 9.86 -4.33
C GLU A 117 11.95 9.18 -2.96
N THR A 118 12.03 7.84 -2.92
CA THR A 118 11.99 7.05 -1.67
C THR A 118 13.33 6.38 -1.34
N PHE A 119 14.11 5.99 -2.35
CA PHE A 119 15.30 5.16 -2.18
C PHE A 119 16.34 5.72 -1.20
N PRO A 120 16.68 7.03 -1.21
CA PRO A 120 17.62 7.57 -0.22
C PRO A 120 17.15 7.38 1.24
N ARG A 121 15.84 7.54 1.49
CA ARG A 121 15.26 7.32 2.83
C ARG A 121 15.19 5.84 3.18
N GLN A 122 14.86 4.99 2.21
CA GLN A 122 14.86 3.54 2.38
C GLN A 122 16.22 3.07 2.90
N VAL A 123 17.31 3.42 2.19
CA VAL A 123 18.68 3.07 2.59
C VAL A 123 19.00 3.58 3.99
N ALA A 124 18.76 4.88 4.25
CA ALA A 124 19.06 5.47 5.54
C ALA A 124 18.32 4.80 6.71
N LEU A 125 17.03 4.48 6.54
CA LEU A 125 16.23 3.81 7.56
C LEU A 125 16.67 2.36 7.76
N THR A 126 16.87 1.61 6.69
CA THR A 126 17.34 0.22 6.76
C THR A 126 18.69 0.13 7.48
N GLU A 127 19.66 0.99 7.11
CA GLU A 127 20.95 1.05 7.82
C GLU A 127 20.78 1.44 9.29
N TRP A 128 19.91 2.41 9.58
CA TRP A 128 19.66 2.86 10.96
C TRP A 128 19.15 1.72 11.85
N PHE A 129 18.23 0.90 11.34
CA PHE A 129 17.69 -0.27 12.04
C PHE A 129 18.75 -1.36 12.21
N ILE A 130 19.44 -1.75 11.14
CA ILE A 130 20.44 -2.82 11.18
C ILE A 130 21.56 -2.51 12.19
N ARG A 131 21.99 -1.25 12.30
CA ARG A 131 23.04 -0.84 13.26
C ARG A 131 22.58 -0.85 14.72
N ARG A 132 21.29 -1.05 15.00
CA ARG A 132 20.68 -0.98 16.34
C ARG A 132 20.03 -2.28 16.80
N LEU A 133 19.98 -3.28 15.93
CA LEU A 133 19.65 -4.67 16.28
C LEU A 133 20.89 -5.36 16.85
#